data_AF-A0A8T3N8C5-F1
#
_entry.id   AF-A0A8T3N8C5-F1
#
_cell.length_a   1.000
_cell.length_b   1.000
_cell.length_c   1.000
_cell.angle_alpha   90.00
_cell.angle_beta   90.00
_cell.angle_gamma   90.00
#
_symmetry.space_group_name_H-M   'P 1'
#
loop_
_entity.id
_entity.type
_entity.pdbx_description
1 polymer ?
#
loop_
_entity_poly.entity_id
_entity_poly.type
_entity_poly.pdbx_seq_one_letter_code
_entity_poly.pdbx_strand_id
1 'polypeptide(L)'
;MAPVRRFSRRRPARLPQLTAAGYLPPGHWPCAWDELIRRFGQGDQRQRLVPGLQAVLRELRRAGCLVAWIDGSFVTAVPNPVDVDVCYDHRGVALSVLDPILLPTPSARAAQRAHYGCEVFVAQMIEAETGRTFLEFFQQRKDGRGRKGLIELDPREAP
;
A
#
# COMPACT_ATOMS: atom_id res chain seq x y z
N MET A 1 -11.31 23.49 -15.61
CA MET A 1 -10.49 22.26 -15.68
C MET A 1 -9.23 22.47 -14.86
N ALA A 2 -9.12 21.83 -13.70
CA ALA A 2 -7.88 21.87 -12.91
C ALA A 2 -6.82 20.99 -13.59
N PRO A 3 -5.54 21.39 -13.63
CA PRO A 3 -4.51 20.62 -14.31
C PRO A 3 -4.28 19.30 -13.56
N VAL A 4 -4.37 18.19 -14.29
CA VAL A 4 -3.90 16.88 -13.83
C VAL A 4 -2.42 17.05 -13.51
N ARG A 5 -2.06 16.97 -12.22
CA ARG A 5 -0.66 17.00 -11.79
C ARG A 5 0.04 15.82 -12.45
N ARG A 6 0.76 16.10 -13.55
CA ARG A 6 1.71 15.16 -14.11
C ARG A 6 2.75 14.92 -13.02
N PHE A 7 2.79 13.71 -12.49
CA PHE A 7 3.93 13.24 -11.70
C PHE A 7 5.17 13.46 -12.56
N SER A 8 5.99 14.43 -12.16
CA SER A 8 7.29 14.69 -12.76
C SER A 8 8.05 13.36 -12.75
N ARG A 9 8.55 12.90 -13.91
CA ARG A 9 9.42 11.72 -14.09
C ARG A 9 10.79 11.90 -13.40
N ARG A 10 10.81 12.35 -12.15
CA ARG A 10 12.00 12.30 -11.30
C ARG A 10 12.14 10.85 -10.89
N ARG A 11 13.27 10.25 -11.25
CA ARG A 11 13.74 8.98 -10.68
C ARG A 11 13.45 9.03 -9.17
N PRO A 12 12.68 8.09 -8.59
CA PRO A 12 12.33 8.17 -7.18
C PRO A 12 13.63 8.25 -6.38
N ALA A 13 13.72 9.25 -5.51
CA ALA A 13 14.81 9.33 -4.56
C ALA A 13 14.80 8.05 -3.72
N ARG A 14 15.99 7.54 -3.36
CA ARG A 14 16.08 6.36 -2.51
C ARG A 14 15.19 6.52 -1.28
N LEU A 15 14.45 5.48 -0.92
CA LEU A 15 13.60 5.45 0.26
C LEU A 15 14.44 5.87 1.49
N PRO A 16 13.90 6.71 2.39
CA PRO A 16 14.63 7.17 3.57
C PRO A 16 14.92 6.01 4.52
N GLN A 17 15.95 6.12 5.37
CA GLN A 17 16.21 5.11 6.39
C GLN A 17 15.01 4.96 7.35
N LEU A 18 14.84 3.75 7.89
CA LEU A 18 13.83 3.55 8.93
C LEU A 18 14.23 4.34 10.18
N THR A 19 13.22 4.87 10.87
CA THR A 19 13.38 5.44 12.20
C THR A 19 13.88 4.38 13.19
N ALA A 20 14.36 4.80 14.36
CA ALA A 20 14.75 3.88 15.44
C ALA A 20 13.61 2.94 15.88
N ALA A 21 12.36 3.33 15.65
CA ALA A 21 11.17 2.51 15.91
C ALA A 21 10.85 1.51 14.78
N GLY A 22 11.65 1.44 13.72
CA GLY A 22 11.48 0.49 12.63
C GLY A 22 10.44 0.86 11.58
N TYR A 23 9.98 2.12 11.54
CA TYR A 23 9.04 2.63 10.54
C TYR A 23 9.69 3.61 9.58
N LEU A 24 9.12 3.77 8.38
CA LEU A 24 9.45 4.91 7.53
C LEU A 24 9.11 6.23 8.25
N PRO A 25 9.94 7.29 8.12
CA PRO A 25 9.60 8.60 8.65
C PRO A 25 8.29 9.13 8.03
N PRO A 26 7.53 9.98 8.75
CA PRO A 26 6.24 10.48 8.27
C PRO A 26 6.28 11.07 6.86
N GLY A 27 5.32 10.68 6.02
CA GLY A 27 5.21 11.11 4.63
C GLY A 27 4.81 9.97 3.69
N HIS A 28 4.50 10.31 2.44
CA HIS A 28 4.34 9.33 1.38
C HIS A 28 5.62 9.32 0.55
N TRP A 29 6.21 8.14 0.36
CA TRP A 29 7.53 8.00 -0.26
C TRP A 29 7.39 7.31 -1.61
N PRO A 30 7.41 8.07 -2.73
CA PRO A 30 7.40 7.51 -4.07
C PRO A 30 8.52 6.49 -4.24
N CYS A 31 8.17 5.31 -4.73
CA CYS A 31 9.07 4.18 -4.82
C CYS A 31 8.83 3.40 -6.11
N ALA A 32 9.91 2.92 -6.74
CA ALA A 32 9.81 1.94 -7.80
C ALA A 32 9.64 0.53 -7.22
N TRP A 33 8.93 -0.35 -7.92
CA TRP A 33 8.75 -1.75 -7.50
C TRP A 33 10.08 -2.44 -7.13
N ASP A 34 11.11 -2.30 -7.96
CA ASP A 34 12.41 -2.91 -7.71
C ASP A 34 13.10 -2.39 -6.44
N GLU A 35 12.84 -1.14 -6.05
CA GLU A 35 13.35 -0.61 -4.80
C GLU A 35 12.57 -1.14 -3.59
N LEU A 36 11.25 -1.24 -3.70
CA LEU A 36 10.41 -1.88 -2.69
C LEU A 36 10.88 -3.32 -2.43
N ILE A 37 11.05 -4.12 -3.48
CA ILE A 37 11.43 -5.53 -3.35
C ILE A 37 12.88 -5.69 -2.87
N ARG A 38 13.82 -4.88 -3.38
CA ARG A 38 15.21 -4.91 -2.86
C ARG A 38 15.27 -4.60 -1.37
N ARG A 39 14.42 -3.70 -0.87
CA ARG A 39 14.47 -3.25 0.53
C ARG A 39 13.62 -4.11 1.48
N PHE A 40 12.41 -4.47 1.08
CA PHE A 40 11.42 -5.12 1.94
C PHE A 40 10.94 -6.47 1.41
N GLY A 41 11.38 -6.91 0.23
CA GLY A 41 11.02 -8.22 -0.35
C GLY A 41 11.98 -9.35 -0.01
N GLN A 42 12.94 -9.12 0.88
CA GLN A 42 14.01 -10.08 1.20
C GLN A 42 13.62 -11.02 2.37
N GLY A 43 14.04 -12.29 2.30
CA GLY A 43 13.75 -13.31 3.31
C GLY A 43 12.47 -14.12 3.04
N ASP A 44 12.43 -15.35 3.52
CA ASP A 44 11.42 -16.37 3.16
C ASP A 44 9.98 -15.87 3.34
N GLN A 45 9.69 -15.26 4.49
CA GLN A 45 8.34 -14.81 4.81
C GLN A 45 7.88 -13.68 3.88
N ARG A 46 8.79 -12.77 3.51
CA ARG A 46 8.50 -11.65 2.61
C ARG A 46 8.32 -12.14 1.19
N GLN A 47 9.16 -13.08 0.74
CA GLN A 47 9.03 -13.71 -0.56
C GLN A 47 7.70 -14.46 -0.74
N ARG A 48 7.06 -14.92 0.35
CA ARG A 48 5.70 -15.48 0.30
C ARG A 48 4.60 -14.43 0.13
N LEU A 49 4.82 -13.19 0.60
CA LEU A 49 3.85 -12.09 0.50
C LEU A 49 3.96 -11.33 -0.83
N VAL A 50 5.15 -11.25 -1.42
CA VAL A 50 5.42 -10.49 -2.66
C VAL A 50 4.50 -10.88 -3.84
N PRO A 51 4.27 -12.17 -4.16
CA PRO A 51 3.40 -12.55 -5.27
C PRO A 51 1.96 -12.04 -5.10
N GLY A 52 1.47 -12.06 -3.87
CA GLY A 52 0.16 -11.56 -3.49
C GLY A 52 0.02 -10.06 -3.70
N LEU A 53 0.99 -9.29 -3.21
CA LEU A 53 1.06 -7.84 -3.43
C LEU A 53 1.13 -7.51 -4.93
N GLN A 54 1.95 -8.24 -5.69
CA GLN A 54 2.04 -8.05 -7.14
C GLN A 54 0.69 -8.31 -7.82
N ALA A 55 -0.04 -9.36 -7.43
CA ALA A 55 -1.35 -9.65 -7.97
C ALA A 55 -2.37 -8.53 -7.69
N VAL A 56 -2.41 -8.00 -6.46
CA VAL A 56 -3.26 -6.84 -6.12
C VAL A 56 -2.91 -5.62 -6.97
N LEU A 57 -1.62 -5.29 -7.14
CA LEU A 57 -1.21 -4.15 -7.96
C LEU A 57 -1.60 -4.32 -9.44
N ARG A 58 -1.58 -5.55 -9.97
CA ARG A 58 -2.05 -5.83 -11.34
C ARG A 58 -3.56 -5.60 -11.49
N GLU A 59 -4.36 -5.97 -10.50
CA GLU A 59 -5.80 -5.71 -10.50
C GLU A 59 -6.09 -4.21 -10.41
N LEU A 60 -5.40 -3.49 -9.52
CA LEU A 60 -5.49 -2.03 -9.43
C LEU A 60 -5.08 -1.34 -10.75
N ARG A 61 -4.00 -1.80 -11.38
CA ARG A 61 -3.56 -1.32 -12.71
C ARG A 61 -4.63 -1.53 -13.76
N ARG A 62 -5.22 -2.73 -13.84
CA ARG A 62 -6.29 -3.06 -14.79
C ARG A 62 -7.51 -2.17 -14.60
N ALA A 63 -7.87 -1.88 -13.35
CA ALA A 63 -8.98 -1.01 -13.02
C ALA A 63 -8.67 0.49 -13.21
N GLY A 64 -7.46 0.88 -13.62
CA GLY A 64 -7.10 2.27 -13.90
C GLY A 64 -6.59 3.06 -12.70
N CYS A 65 -6.22 2.38 -11.60
CA CYS A 65 -5.67 3.03 -10.42
C CYS A 65 -4.32 3.72 -10.73
N LEU A 66 -4.19 4.96 -10.26
CA LEU A 66 -3.00 5.79 -10.50
C LEU A 66 -2.01 5.75 -9.33
N VAL A 67 -2.49 5.53 -8.11
CA VAL A 67 -1.69 5.59 -6.89
C VAL A 67 -2.18 4.57 -5.89
N ALA A 68 -1.23 3.78 -5.36
CA ALA A 68 -1.43 2.91 -4.21
C ALA A 68 -0.36 3.18 -3.15
N TRP A 69 -0.74 3.12 -1.89
CA TRP A 69 0.11 3.22 -0.72
C TRP A 69 0.25 1.85 -0.05
N ILE A 70 1.49 1.43 0.21
CA ILE A 70 1.80 0.14 0.82
C ILE A 70 2.20 0.37 2.29
N ASP A 71 1.60 -0.44 3.16
CA ASP A 71 1.83 -0.46 4.60
C ASP A 71 1.91 -1.90 5.16
N GLY A 72 1.36 -2.16 6.34
CA GLY A 72 1.49 -3.43 7.06
C GLY A 72 2.86 -3.62 7.70
N SER A 73 3.05 -4.78 8.35
CA SER A 73 4.38 -5.16 8.87
C SER A 73 5.40 -5.34 7.75
N PHE A 74 4.95 -5.54 6.50
CA PHE A 74 5.80 -5.64 5.33
C PHE A 74 6.72 -4.41 5.15
N VAL A 75 6.31 -3.16 5.35
CA VAL A 75 7.21 -2.01 5.10
C VAL A 75 7.94 -1.53 6.37
N THR A 76 8.18 -2.43 7.32
CA THR A 76 8.81 -2.13 8.62
C THR A 76 10.08 -2.96 8.88
N ALA A 77 10.75 -2.69 10.00
CA ALA A 77 11.89 -3.49 10.48
C ALA A 77 11.49 -4.83 11.11
N VAL A 78 10.20 -5.19 11.15
CA VAL A 78 9.74 -6.47 11.68
C VAL A 78 10.38 -7.62 10.88
N PRO A 79 11.10 -8.56 11.52
CA PRO A 79 11.83 -9.62 10.82
C PRO A 79 10.92 -10.56 10.02
N ASN A 80 9.78 -10.94 10.60
CA ASN A 80 8.81 -11.88 10.01
C ASN A 80 7.46 -11.18 9.86
N PRO A 81 7.23 -10.43 8.76
CA PRO A 81 5.95 -9.76 8.54
C PRO A 81 4.82 -10.76 8.25
N VAL A 82 3.61 -10.42 8.66
CA VAL A 82 2.44 -11.30 8.59
C VAL A 82 1.29 -10.73 7.75
N ASP A 83 1.45 -9.49 7.28
CA ASP A 83 0.45 -8.70 6.57
C ASP A 83 1.11 -7.71 5.60
N VAL A 84 0.40 -7.45 4.50
CA VAL A 84 0.64 -6.33 3.59
C VAL A 84 -0.68 -5.57 3.49
N ASP A 85 -0.67 -4.31 3.90
CA ASP A 85 -1.82 -3.43 3.72
C ASP A 85 -1.63 -2.63 2.43
N VAL A 86 -2.63 -2.65 1.54
CA VAL A 86 -2.64 -1.90 0.29
C VAL A 86 -3.78 -0.91 0.33
N CYS A 87 -3.46 0.38 0.37
CA CYS A 87 -4.44 1.45 0.38
C CYS A 87 -4.41 2.16 -0.97
N TYR A 88 -5.52 2.31 -1.69
CA TYR A 88 -5.49 2.88 -3.05
C TYR A 88 -6.43 4.07 -3.23
N ASP A 89 -6.07 4.96 -4.13
CA ASP A 89 -6.91 6.08 -4.54
C ASP A 89 -8.01 5.61 -5.49
N HIS A 90 -9.28 5.71 -5.09
CA HIS A 90 -10.40 5.26 -5.93
C HIS A 90 -10.69 6.15 -7.13
N ARG A 91 -10.08 7.33 -7.24
CA ARG A 91 -10.36 8.27 -8.33
C ARG A 91 -9.92 7.67 -9.67
N GLY A 92 -10.89 7.44 -10.55
CA GLY A 92 -10.66 6.83 -11.87
C GLY A 92 -10.58 5.30 -11.84
N VAL A 93 -10.81 4.66 -10.69
CA VAL A 93 -10.82 3.19 -10.57
C VAL A 93 -12.17 2.64 -11.00
N ALA A 94 -12.17 1.80 -12.02
CA ALA A 94 -13.34 1.05 -12.47
C ALA A 94 -13.54 -0.18 -11.58
N LEU A 95 -14.39 -0.07 -10.55
CA LEU A 95 -14.66 -1.16 -9.59
C LEU A 95 -15.17 -2.44 -10.27
N SER A 96 -15.86 -2.33 -11.40
CA SER A 96 -16.34 -3.49 -12.18
C SER A 96 -15.22 -4.32 -12.83
N VAL A 97 -14.00 -3.80 -12.87
CA VAL A 97 -12.82 -4.48 -13.43
C VAL A 97 -12.00 -5.20 -12.36
N LEU A 98 -12.12 -4.78 -11.09
CA LEU A 98 -11.43 -5.43 -9.99
C LEU A 98 -11.95 -6.85 -9.80
N ASP A 99 -11.08 -7.76 -9.38
CA ASP A 99 -11.50 -8.98 -8.71
C ASP A 99 -12.54 -8.64 -7.61
N PRO A 100 -13.74 -9.24 -7.63
CA PRO A 100 -14.77 -9.02 -6.61
C PRO A 100 -14.29 -9.19 -5.16
N ILE A 101 -13.27 -10.02 -4.91
CA ILE A 101 -12.64 -10.20 -3.58
C ILE A 101 -12.05 -8.87 -3.06
N LEU A 102 -11.59 -8.00 -3.96
CA LEU A 102 -10.99 -6.70 -3.63
C LEU A 102 -12.03 -5.59 -3.40
N LEU A 103 -13.32 -5.86 -3.63
CA LEU A 103 -14.36 -4.87 -3.38
C LEU A 103 -14.50 -4.60 -1.87
N PRO A 104 -14.72 -3.33 -1.47
CA PRO A 104 -14.72 -2.93 -0.07
C PRO A 104 -16.04 -3.31 0.62
N THR A 105 -16.18 -4.59 0.98
CA THR A 105 -17.30 -5.08 1.80
C THR A 105 -16.86 -5.30 3.25
N PRO A 106 -17.78 -5.28 4.24
CA PRO A 106 -17.41 -5.43 5.66
C PRO A 106 -16.61 -6.69 5.98
N SER A 107 -16.80 -7.78 5.23
CA SER A 107 -16.13 -9.07 5.44
C SER A 107 -15.03 -9.40 4.42
N ALA A 108 -14.72 -8.49 3.49
CA ALA A 108 -13.78 -8.76 2.39
C ALA A 108 -12.37 -9.12 2.88
N ARG A 109 -11.93 -8.51 3.98
CA ARG A 109 -10.53 -8.60 4.46
C ARG A 109 -10.04 -10.02 4.69
N ALA A 110 -10.87 -10.88 5.28
CA ALA A 110 -10.50 -12.29 5.50
C ALA A 110 -10.30 -13.03 4.17
N ALA A 111 -11.17 -12.79 3.19
CA ALA A 111 -11.06 -13.38 1.86
C ALA A 111 -9.85 -12.82 1.08
N GLN A 112 -9.61 -11.51 1.17
CA GLN A 112 -8.44 -10.86 0.57
C GLN A 112 -7.14 -11.44 1.15
N ARG A 113 -7.05 -11.58 2.47
CA ARG A 113 -5.88 -12.16 3.13
C ARG A 113 -5.68 -13.63 2.76
N ALA A 114 -6.76 -14.41 2.67
CA ALA A 114 -6.69 -15.82 2.27
C ALA A 114 -6.26 -16.00 0.80
N HIS A 115 -6.74 -15.13 -0.10
CA HIS A 115 -6.46 -15.23 -1.54
C HIS A 115 -5.13 -14.59 -1.94
N TYR A 116 -4.87 -13.37 -1.47
CA TYR A 116 -3.75 -12.52 -1.85
C TYR A 116 -2.68 -12.37 -0.77
N GLY A 117 -2.91 -12.80 0.47
CA GLY A 117 -2.01 -12.48 1.58
C GLY A 117 -1.93 -10.97 1.91
N CYS A 118 -2.85 -10.17 1.35
CA CYS A 118 -2.93 -8.72 1.49
C CYS A 118 -4.32 -8.31 1.98
N GLU A 119 -4.42 -7.17 2.64
CA GLU A 119 -5.68 -6.50 2.91
C GLU A 119 -5.74 -5.20 2.10
N VAL A 120 -6.87 -4.93 1.46
CA VAL A 120 -7.00 -3.82 0.49
C VAL A 120 -8.05 -2.82 0.96
N PHE A 121 -7.67 -1.53 0.94
CA PHE A 121 -8.43 -0.43 1.50
C PHE A 121 -8.58 0.70 0.48
N VAL A 122 -9.76 1.33 0.45
CA VAL A 122 -9.96 2.57 -0.30
C VAL A 122 -9.48 3.75 0.54
N ALA A 123 -8.52 4.50 0.03
CA ALA A 123 -7.83 5.57 0.76
C ALA A 123 -8.76 6.63 1.36
N GLN A 124 -9.86 6.95 0.66
CA GLN A 124 -10.82 7.98 1.06
C GLN A 124 -11.97 7.46 1.92
N MET A 125 -12.12 6.14 2.09
CA MET A 125 -13.13 5.59 3.00
C MET A 125 -12.77 5.91 4.46
N ILE A 126 -13.79 6.20 5.26
CA ILE A 126 -13.65 6.49 6.68
C ILE A 126 -13.50 5.18 7.45
N GLU A 127 -12.41 5.08 8.21
CA GLU A 127 -12.16 4.04 9.20
C GLU A 127 -13.06 4.32 10.42
N ALA A 128 -13.79 3.29 10.85
CA ALA A 128 -14.92 3.44 11.74
C ALA A 128 -14.54 3.82 13.18
N GLU A 129 -13.40 3.34 13.67
CA GLU A 129 -12.98 3.53 15.06
C GLU A 129 -12.43 4.94 15.31
N THR A 130 -11.63 5.44 14.38
CA THR A 130 -10.92 6.72 14.52
C THR A 130 -11.61 7.88 13.81
N GLY A 131 -12.58 7.61 12.92
CA GLY A 131 -13.25 8.62 12.12
C GLY A 131 -12.36 9.28 11.06
N ARG A 132 -11.18 8.73 10.80
CA ARG A 132 -10.21 9.22 9.81
C ARG A 132 -10.34 8.46 8.50
N THR A 133 -9.85 9.04 7.41
CA THR A 133 -9.68 8.25 6.19
C THR A 133 -8.69 7.11 6.40
N PHE A 134 -8.81 6.00 5.67
CA PHE A 134 -7.81 4.92 5.76
C PHE A 134 -6.39 5.41 5.50
N LEU A 135 -6.20 6.36 4.58
CA LEU A 135 -4.88 6.93 4.30
C LEU A 135 -4.29 7.68 5.51
N GLU A 136 -5.10 8.38 6.28
CA GLU A 136 -4.67 9.04 7.53
C GLU A 136 -4.51 8.04 8.68
N PHE A 137 -5.37 7.04 8.74
CA PHE A 137 -5.29 5.95 9.71
C PHE A 137 -3.94 5.23 9.60
N PHE A 138 -3.54 4.79 8.40
CA PHE A 138 -2.28 4.09 8.20
C PHE A 138 -1.04 4.95 8.45
N GLN A 139 -1.14 6.28 8.44
CA GLN A 139 -0.02 7.15 8.83
C GLN A 139 0.20 7.24 10.35
N GLN A 140 -0.57 6.52 11.16
CA GLN A 140 -0.35 6.40 12.60
C GLN A 140 0.34 5.09 12.95
N ARG A 141 1.24 5.15 13.92
CA ARG A 141 1.85 3.93 14.46
C ARG A 141 0.81 3.18 15.30
N LYS A 142 0.83 1.84 15.22
CA LYS A 142 -0.06 0.96 16.02
C LYS A 142 0.11 1.16 17.54
N ASP A 143 1.26 1.64 18.00
CA ASP A 143 1.54 1.93 19.42
C ASP A 143 1.07 3.31 19.89
N GLY A 144 0.46 4.12 19.01
CA GLY A 144 0.01 5.48 19.31
C GLY A 144 1.13 6.51 19.52
N ARG A 145 2.40 6.12 19.39
CA ARG A 145 3.57 6.99 19.69
C ARG A 145 4.04 7.78 18.47
N GLY A 146 3.08 8.36 17.75
CA GLY A 146 3.32 9.26 16.62
C GLY A 146 3.00 8.69 15.25
N ARG A 147 3.50 9.37 14.22
CA ARG A 147 3.20 9.08 12.81
C ARG A 147 4.28 8.22 12.16
N LYS A 148 3.91 7.53 11.09
CA LYS A 148 4.79 6.80 10.20
C LYS A 148 4.50 7.13 8.74
N GLY A 149 5.47 6.85 7.88
CA GLY A 149 5.33 7.01 6.43
C GLY A 149 4.82 5.76 5.74
N LEU A 150 4.31 5.96 4.53
CA LEU A 150 3.81 4.92 3.63
C LEU A 150 4.66 4.91 2.35
N ILE A 151 4.74 3.75 1.70
CA ILE A 151 5.36 3.66 0.38
C ILE A 151 4.31 4.02 -0.67
N GLU A 152 4.59 4.99 -1.53
CA GLU A 152 3.70 5.37 -2.62
C GLU A 152 4.19 4.72 -3.93
N LEU A 153 3.32 3.94 -4.56
CA LEU A 153 3.56 3.28 -5.84
C LEU A 153 2.58 3.78 -6.89
N ASP A 154 3.02 3.77 -8.15
CA ASP A 154 2.15 3.79 -9.31
C ASP A 154 1.90 2.34 -9.76
N PRO A 155 0.67 1.79 -9.62
CA PRO A 155 0.38 0.42 -10.04
C PRO A 155 0.69 0.13 -11.51
N ARG A 156 0.73 1.15 -12.37
CA ARG A 156 1.03 1.02 -13.80
C ARG A 156 2.50 0.73 -14.08
N GLU A 157 3.38 1.05 -13.13
CA GLU A 157 4.83 0.81 -13.19
C GLU A 157 5.24 -0.44 -12.39
N ALA A 158 4.31 -1.07 -11.67
CA ALA A 158 4.50 -2.36 -11.02
C ALA A 158 4.32 -3.51 -12.04
N PRO A 159 5.00 -4.67 -11.85
CA PRO A 159 5.00 -5.78 -12.83
C PRO A 159 3.65 -6.45 -13.04
#